data_AF-A0A942W7I6-F1
#
_entry.id   AF-A0A942W7I6-F1
#
_cell.length_a   1.000
_cell.length_b   1.000
_cell.length_c   1.000
_cell.angle_alpha   90.00
_cell.angle_beta   90.00
_cell.angle_gamma   90.00
#
_symmetry.space_group_name_H-M   'P 1'
#
loop_
_entity.id
_entity.type
_entity.pdbx_description
1 polymer ?
#
loop_
_entity_poly.entity_id
_entity_poly.type
_entity_poly.pdbx_seq_one_letter_code
_entity_poly.pdbx_strand_id
1 'polypeptide(L)'
;MEYANDYVWGSRALYGEIEHEFALLPYQGDWKMQDLHRAALAYAYPLAAYPVASDQKGVWRKEIAFLQVKGSENVLLSALYPEGDSIIVRVYEVEGKDGSVMISSPFATVEEEVNLLGEPMGDYRDAFPIKAHKIHSFRMRKGGDSCG
;
A
#
# COMPACT_ATOMS: atom_id res chain seq x y z
N MET A 1 13.79 -20.44 25.64
CA MET A 1 14.04 -21.52 24.65
C MET A 1 12.78 -21.64 23.86
N GLU A 2 12.80 -21.20 22.61
CA GLU A 2 11.64 -21.33 21.73
C GLU A 2 11.89 -22.36 20.64
N TYR A 3 10.80 -23.01 20.26
CA TYR A 3 10.77 -24.04 19.24
C TYR A 3 10.78 -23.38 17.86
N ALA A 4 11.82 -23.64 17.06
CA ALA A 4 12.01 -22.95 15.77
C ALA A 4 11.31 -23.63 14.58
N ASN A 5 10.30 -24.48 14.77
CA ASN A 5 9.83 -25.47 13.79
C ASN A 5 10.83 -26.61 13.50
N ASP A 6 10.29 -27.70 12.93
CA ASP A 6 11.08 -28.81 12.41
C ASP A 6 11.56 -28.49 11.00
N TYR A 7 12.87 -28.43 10.84
CA TYR A 7 13.51 -28.31 9.54
C TYR A 7 14.05 -29.66 9.06
N VAL A 8 14.24 -29.78 7.75
CA VAL A 8 14.86 -30.96 7.09
C VAL A 8 16.24 -31.31 7.70
N TRP A 9 16.87 -30.36 8.39
CA TRP A 9 18.20 -30.48 9.01
C TRP A 9 18.16 -30.65 10.54
N GLY A 10 16.98 -31.00 11.10
CA GLY A 10 16.76 -31.18 12.54
C GLY A 10 16.23 -29.94 13.26
N SER A 11 15.54 -30.15 14.38
CA SER A 11 14.97 -29.08 15.20
C SER A 11 16.10 -28.27 15.84
N ARG A 12 16.08 -26.95 15.63
CA ARG A 12 17.02 -26.02 16.28
C ARG A 12 16.29 -25.23 17.35
N ALA A 13 16.87 -25.11 18.52
CA ALA A 13 16.37 -24.22 19.56
C ALA A 13 16.85 -22.79 19.30
N LEU A 14 15.95 -21.81 19.43
CA LEU A 14 16.33 -20.39 19.45
C LEU A 14 16.80 -20.01 20.85
N TYR A 15 17.92 -19.29 20.90
CA TYR A 15 18.54 -18.76 22.13
C TYR A 15 18.65 -17.23 22.02
N GLY A 16 18.45 -16.52 23.12
CA GLY A 16 18.47 -15.06 23.19
C GLY A 16 17.16 -14.47 23.68
N GLU A 17 17.08 -13.15 23.67
CA GLU A 17 15.84 -12.41 23.90
C GLU A 17 14.96 -12.48 22.65
N ILE A 18 13.68 -12.79 22.84
CA ILE A 18 12.70 -12.93 21.77
C ILE A 18 11.46 -12.15 22.17
N GLU A 19 10.95 -11.36 21.24
CA GLU A 19 9.73 -10.58 21.38
C GLU A 19 8.74 -11.04 20.30
N HIS A 20 7.49 -11.26 20.71
CA HIS A 20 6.39 -11.63 19.83
C HIS A 20 5.31 -10.57 19.89
N GLU A 21 4.88 -10.13 18.72
CA GLU A 21 3.81 -9.17 18.58
C GLU A 21 2.69 -9.77 17.72
N PHE A 22 1.47 -9.79 18.26
CA PHE A 22 0.28 -10.24 17.55
C PHE A 22 -0.98 -9.56 18.12
N ALA A 23 -2.02 -9.46 17.29
CA ALA A 23 -3.31 -8.93 17.69
C ALA A 23 -4.43 -9.92 17.33
N LEU A 24 -5.46 -9.95 18.18
CA LEU A 24 -6.71 -10.65 17.91
C LEU A 24 -7.82 -9.62 17.75
N LEU A 25 -8.48 -9.61 16.58
CA LEU A 25 -9.62 -8.75 16.30
C LEU A 25 -10.90 -9.61 16.20
N PRO A 26 -11.71 -9.71 17.26
CA PRO A 26 -12.98 -10.40 17.20
C PRO A 26 -13.93 -9.68 16.24
N TYR A 27 -14.63 -10.44 15.40
CA TYR A 27 -15.67 -9.93 14.51
C TYR A 27 -16.89 -10.86 14.52
N GLN A 28 -18.02 -10.37 14.02
CA GLN A 28 -19.25 -11.14 13.87
C GLN A 28 -19.67 -11.21 12.40
N GLY A 29 -20.27 -12.33 12.00
CA GLY A 29 -20.74 -12.56 10.64
C GLY A 29 -19.63 -13.04 9.69
N ASP A 30 -19.83 -12.81 8.39
CA ASP A 30 -18.86 -13.21 7.36
C ASP A 30 -17.62 -12.30 7.43
N TRP A 31 -16.45 -12.92 7.51
CA TRP A 31 -15.16 -12.24 7.51
C TRP A 31 -14.95 -11.38 6.25
N LYS A 32 -15.58 -11.75 5.13
CA LYS A 32 -15.51 -11.00 3.87
C LYS A 32 -16.24 -9.66 3.92
N MET A 33 -17.15 -9.49 4.88
CA MET A 33 -17.88 -8.24 5.11
C MET A 33 -17.19 -7.37 6.16
N GLN A 34 -16.06 -7.84 6.70
CA GLN A 34 -15.26 -7.16 7.68
C GLN A 34 -13.99 -6.67 7.00
N ASP A 35 -13.63 -5.40 7.19
CA ASP A 35 -12.46 -4.77 6.58
C ASP A 35 -11.15 -5.20 7.28
N LEU A 36 -10.97 -6.52 7.44
CA LEU A 36 -9.91 -7.14 8.23
C LEU A 36 -8.53 -6.84 7.65
N HIS A 37 -8.43 -6.72 6.33
CA HIS A 37 -7.17 -6.39 5.67
C HIS A 37 -6.71 -4.98 6.02
N ARG A 38 -7.61 -3.97 6.02
CA ARG A 38 -7.23 -2.61 6.44
C ARG A 38 -6.95 -2.54 7.93
N ALA A 39 -7.70 -3.26 8.76
CA ALA A 39 -7.43 -3.33 10.19
C ALA A 39 -6.03 -3.93 10.48
N ALA A 40 -5.65 -5.00 9.77
CA ALA A 40 -4.31 -5.58 9.88
C ALA A 40 -3.21 -4.62 9.41
N LEU A 41 -3.45 -3.87 8.32
CA LEU A 41 -2.51 -2.84 7.87
C LEU A 41 -2.38 -1.68 8.86
N ALA A 42 -3.49 -1.21 9.44
CA ALA A 42 -3.47 -0.16 10.46
C ALA A 42 -2.74 -0.59 11.73
N TYR A 43 -2.81 -1.88 12.06
CA TYR A 43 -2.02 -2.47 13.15
C TYR A 43 -0.52 -2.53 12.80
N ALA A 44 -0.17 -2.99 11.59
CA ALA A 44 1.21 -3.14 11.15
C ALA A 44 1.93 -1.78 10.90
N TYR A 45 1.19 -0.74 10.53
CA TYR A 45 1.72 0.58 10.17
C TYR A 45 1.08 1.68 11.01
N PRO A 46 1.52 1.87 12.27
CA PRO A 46 0.98 2.91 13.14
C PRO A 46 1.30 4.31 12.61
N LEU A 47 0.45 5.28 12.99
CA LEU A 47 0.63 6.68 12.61
C LEU A 47 1.94 7.24 13.17
N ALA A 48 2.81 7.72 12.28
CA ALA A 48 4.02 8.42 12.69
C ALA A 48 3.74 9.90 12.96
N ALA A 49 3.91 10.33 14.22
CA ALA A 49 3.74 11.71 14.64
C ALA A 49 5.10 12.34 14.96
N TYR A 50 5.41 13.45 14.29
CA TYR A 50 6.65 14.20 14.50
C TYR A 50 6.30 15.63 14.93
N PRO A 51 6.61 16.04 16.17
CA PRO A 51 6.40 17.41 16.59
C PRO A 51 7.35 18.34 15.84
N VAL A 52 6.81 19.45 15.35
CA VAL A 52 7.58 20.51 14.68
C VAL A 52 7.49 21.79 15.50
N ALA A 53 8.49 22.67 15.37
CA ALA A 53 8.45 23.97 16.02
C ALA A 53 7.23 24.79 15.54
N SER A 54 6.66 25.62 16.42
CA SER A 54 5.62 26.57 16.03
C SER A 54 6.16 27.62 15.05
N ASP A 55 5.28 28.21 14.26
CA ASP A 55 5.56 29.35 13.36
C ASP A 55 6.54 29.09 12.20
N GLN A 56 6.73 27.83 11.82
CA GLN A 56 7.47 27.47 10.61
C GLN A 56 6.73 27.92 9.35
N LYS A 57 7.36 28.77 8.54
CA LYS A 57 6.86 29.15 7.22
C LYS A 57 7.34 28.14 6.18
N GLY A 58 6.51 27.13 5.90
CA GLY A 58 6.73 26.16 4.84
C GLY A 58 5.89 26.45 3.60
N VAL A 59 6.33 25.95 2.44
CA VAL A 59 5.56 25.93 1.19
C VAL A 59 4.44 24.88 1.20
N TRP A 60 4.46 23.98 2.17
CA TRP A 60 3.50 22.89 2.31
C TRP A 60 2.22 23.34 3.02
N ARG A 61 1.08 22.88 2.51
CA ARG A 61 -0.24 23.06 3.17
C ARG A 61 -0.28 22.26 4.46
N LYS A 62 -1.16 22.68 5.39
CA LYS A 62 -1.37 21.99 6.68
C LYS A 62 -1.87 20.55 6.50
N GLU A 63 -2.65 20.32 5.45
CA GLU A 63 -3.18 19.01 5.08
C GLU A 63 -2.87 18.75 3.61
N ILE A 64 -2.25 17.60 3.33
CA ILE A 64 -1.83 17.21 1.99
C ILE A 64 -2.13 15.73 1.81
N ALA A 65 -2.83 15.40 0.73
CA ALA A 65 -2.95 14.03 0.24
C ALA A 65 -1.96 13.80 -0.90
N PHE A 66 -0.92 13.00 -0.66
CA PHE A 66 0.09 12.70 -1.68
C PHE A 66 -0.44 11.80 -2.80
N LEU A 67 -1.34 10.88 -2.46
CA LEU A 67 -1.93 9.91 -3.37
C LEU A 67 -3.39 9.67 -2.97
N GLN A 68 -4.27 9.60 -3.96
CA GLN A 68 -5.65 9.19 -3.80
C GLN A 68 -5.89 7.97 -4.69
N VAL A 69 -6.33 6.87 -4.06
CA VAL A 69 -6.82 5.69 -4.77
C VAL A 69 -8.34 5.73 -4.65
N LYS A 70 -9.01 6.05 -5.75
CA LYS A 70 -10.47 6.07 -5.86
C LYS A 70 -10.93 4.82 -6.59
N GLY A 71 -12.03 4.22 -6.17
CA GLY A 71 -12.53 3.00 -6.78
C GLY A 71 -13.32 2.16 -5.81
N SER A 72 -13.47 0.90 -6.14
CA SER A 72 -14.16 -0.09 -5.31
C SER A 72 -13.44 -0.27 -3.96
N GLU A 73 -14.21 -0.47 -2.87
CA GLU A 73 -13.69 -0.54 -1.49
C GLU A 73 -12.71 -1.72 -1.25
N ASN A 74 -12.81 -2.73 -2.12
CA ASN A 74 -11.99 -3.95 -2.15
C ASN A 74 -10.60 -3.78 -2.78
N VAL A 75 -10.15 -2.56 -3.06
CA VAL A 75 -8.82 -2.28 -3.61
C VAL A 75 -7.91 -1.67 -2.54
N LEU A 76 -6.75 -2.30 -2.32
CA LEU A 76 -5.74 -1.82 -1.36
C LEU A 76 -4.44 -1.43 -2.05
N LEU A 77 -3.78 -0.41 -1.52
CA LEU A 77 -2.42 -0.02 -1.86
C LEU A 77 -1.43 -0.94 -1.11
N SER A 78 -0.60 -1.68 -1.84
CA SER A 78 0.42 -2.56 -1.26
C SER A 78 1.83 -1.98 -1.34
N ALA A 79 2.12 -1.14 -2.33
CA ALA A 79 3.45 -0.53 -2.47
C ALA A 79 3.37 0.87 -3.07
N LEU A 80 4.24 1.75 -2.56
CA LEU A 80 4.51 3.08 -3.08
C LEU A 80 6.00 3.36 -2.90
N TYR A 81 6.77 3.34 -3.98
CA TYR A 81 8.22 3.50 -3.91
C TYR A 81 8.80 4.23 -5.13
N PRO A 82 9.93 4.93 -4.99
CA PRO A 82 10.63 5.54 -6.12
C PRO A 82 11.40 4.49 -6.93
N GLU A 83 11.40 4.64 -8.25
CA GLU A 83 12.20 3.85 -9.20
C GLU A 83 12.77 4.81 -10.26
N GLY A 84 14.05 5.16 -10.14
CA GLY A 84 14.67 6.21 -10.96
C GLY A 84 13.96 7.56 -10.76
N ASP A 85 13.53 8.18 -11.86
CA ASP A 85 12.79 9.45 -11.87
C ASP A 85 11.27 9.26 -11.78
N SER A 86 10.82 8.04 -11.50
CA SER A 86 9.41 7.66 -11.42
C SER A 86 9.05 7.14 -10.04
N ILE A 87 7.75 7.07 -9.77
CA ILE A 87 7.16 6.47 -8.58
C ILE A 87 6.31 5.30 -9.04
N ILE A 88 6.50 4.13 -8.42
CA ILE A 88 5.70 2.94 -8.67
C ILE A 88 4.62 2.84 -7.60
N VAL A 89 3.38 2.66 -8.05
CA VAL A 89 2.21 2.45 -7.21
C VAL A 89 1.64 1.07 -7.50
N ARG A 90 1.51 0.24 -6.47
CA ARG A 90 0.94 -1.10 -6.60
C ARG A 90 -0.34 -1.23 -5.80
N VAL A 91 -1.39 -1.67 -6.48
CA VAL A 91 -2.69 -1.94 -5.88
C VAL A 91 -3.14 -3.35 -6.19
N TYR A 92 -3.99 -3.89 -5.33
CA TYR A 92 -4.54 -5.22 -5.53
C TYR A 92 -5.94 -5.34 -4.95
N GLU A 93 -6.68 -6.30 -5.50
CA GLU A 93 -8.03 -6.64 -5.07
C GLU A 93 -8.01 -7.69 -3.95
N VAL A 94 -8.73 -7.45 -2.86
CA VAL A 94 -8.70 -8.30 -1.65
C VAL A 94 -9.91 -9.22 -1.47
N GLU A 95 -11.09 -8.85 -1.96
CA GLU A 95 -12.36 -9.53 -1.64
C GLU A 95 -12.80 -10.57 -2.69
N GLY A 96 -12.08 -10.71 -3.79
CA GLY A 96 -12.46 -11.54 -4.93
C GLY A 96 -13.59 -10.95 -5.76
N LYS A 97 -13.79 -9.63 -5.74
CA LYS A 97 -14.85 -8.93 -6.49
C LYS A 97 -14.27 -8.12 -7.65
N ASP A 98 -15.00 -8.10 -8.75
CA ASP A 98 -14.65 -7.22 -9.87
C ASP A 98 -14.96 -5.76 -9.53
N GLY A 99 -14.17 -4.84 -10.07
CA GLY A 99 -14.29 -3.43 -9.78
C GLY A 99 -13.49 -2.55 -10.73
N SER A 100 -13.26 -1.31 -10.31
CA SER A 100 -12.39 -0.39 -11.01
C SER A 100 -11.55 0.41 -10.02
N VAL A 101 -10.35 0.79 -10.45
CA VAL A 101 -9.43 1.64 -9.69
C VAL A 101 -8.98 2.82 -10.54
N MET A 102 -8.93 3.98 -9.90
CA MET A 102 -8.43 5.25 -10.42
C MET A 102 -7.42 5.79 -9.42
N ILE A 103 -6.25 6.17 -9.91
CA ILE A 103 -5.17 6.72 -9.09
C ILE A 103 -4.97 8.17 -9.49
N SER A 104 -4.99 9.06 -8.51
CA SER A 104 -4.68 10.46 -8.73
C SER A 104 -3.72 11.00 -7.66
N SER A 105 -2.87 11.93 -8.07
CA SER A 105 -1.97 12.66 -7.19
C SER A 105 -1.88 14.10 -7.68
N PRO A 106 -1.82 15.10 -6.76
CA PRO A 106 -1.55 16.48 -7.15
C PRO A 106 -0.07 16.70 -7.54
N PHE A 107 0.82 15.74 -7.28
CA PHE A 107 2.27 15.89 -7.51
C PHE A 107 2.80 15.01 -8.64
N ALA A 108 2.03 14.03 -9.08
CA ALA A 108 2.46 13.05 -10.06
C ALA A 108 1.31 12.59 -10.94
N THR A 109 1.63 12.29 -12.20
CA THR A 109 0.68 11.79 -13.20
C THR A 109 1.00 10.35 -13.50
N VAL A 110 -0.02 9.51 -13.64
CA VAL A 110 0.14 8.12 -14.07
C VAL A 110 0.51 8.13 -15.56
N GLU A 111 1.62 7.48 -15.92
CA GLU A 111 2.09 7.39 -17.32
C GLU A 111 1.62 6.10 -17.99
N GLU A 112 1.75 4.96 -17.30
CA GLU A 112 1.51 3.64 -17.88
C GLU A 112 1.27 2.57 -16.81
N GLU A 113 0.70 1.44 -17.24
CA GLU A 113 0.63 0.21 -16.46
C GLU A 113 1.91 -0.61 -16.67
N VAL A 114 2.50 -1.10 -15.58
CA VAL A 114 3.73 -1.90 -15.58
C VAL A 114 3.51 -3.24 -14.90
N ASN A 115 4.38 -4.21 -15.21
CA ASN A 115 4.38 -5.50 -14.52
C ASN A 115 5.06 -5.40 -13.14
N LEU A 116 5.16 -6.52 -12.43
CA LEU A 116 5.79 -6.58 -11.10
C LEU A 116 7.29 -6.25 -11.12
N LEU A 117 7.93 -6.33 -12.30
CA LEU A 117 9.34 -6.01 -12.54
C LEU A 117 9.55 -4.57 -13.06
N GLY A 118 8.48 -3.78 -13.19
CA GLY A 118 8.54 -2.42 -13.73
C GLY A 118 8.61 -2.34 -15.26
N GLU A 119 8.40 -3.44 -15.98
CA GLU A 119 8.38 -3.41 -17.44
C GLU A 119 6.99 -2.96 -17.94
N PRO A 120 6.92 -2.14 -19.00
CA PRO A 120 5.65 -1.68 -19.57
C PRO A 120 4.72 -2.83 -19.97
N MET A 121 3.45 -2.74 -19.56
CA MET A 121 2.40 -3.70 -19.94
C MET A 121 1.32 -3.07 -20.83
N GLY A 122 1.11 -1.76 -20.75
CA GLY A 122 0.14 -1.07 -21.59
C GLY A 122 -0.04 0.40 -21.22
N ASP A 123 -0.77 1.10 -22.09
CA ASP A 123 -1.00 2.54 -21.97
C ASP A 123 -1.91 2.92 -20.80
N TYR A 124 -1.76 4.17 -20.33
CA TYR A 124 -2.61 4.77 -19.31
C TYR A 124 -4.10 4.77 -19.68
N ARG A 125 -4.94 4.61 -18.66
CA ARG A 125 -6.40 4.73 -18.69
C ARG A 125 -6.85 5.50 -17.46
N ASP A 126 -7.92 6.28 -17.58
CA ASP A 126 -8.48 7.00 -16.42
C ASP A 126 -9.04 6.08 -15.35
N ALA A 127 -9.55 4.91 -15.75
CA ALA A 127 -10.00 3.87 -14.84
C ALA A 127 -9.52 2.51 -15.34
N PHE A 128 -8.89 1.74 -14.46
CA PHE A 128 -8.44 0.40 -14.74
C PHE A 128 -9.44 -0.61 -14.17
N PRO A 129 -10.00 -1.51 -15.00
CA PRO A 129 -10.84 -2.58 -14.50
C PRO A 129 -9.96 -3.55 -13.70
N ILE A 130 -10.33 -3.81 -12.45
CA ILE A 130 -9.63 -4.75 -11.58
C ILE A 130 -10.53 -5.99 -11.39
N LYS A 131 -10.00 -7.16 -11.72
CA LYS A 131 -10.70 -8.44 -11.50
C LYS A 131 -10.40 -8.99 -10.12
N ALA A 132 -11.20 -9.96 -9.69
CA ALA A 132 -10.93 -10.74 -8.49
C ALA A 132 -9.44 -11.13 -8.34
N HIS A 133 -8.84 -10.75 -7.22
CA HIS A 133 -7.43 -11.00 -6.83
C HIS A 133 -6.38 -10.49 -7.82
N LYS A 134 -6.73 -9.56 -8.70
CA LYS A 134 -5.81 -8.97 -9.66
C LYS A 134 -4.90 -7.96 -8.96
N ILE A 135 -3.64 -7.93 -9.37
CA ILE A 135 -2.65 -6.92 -8.98
C ILE A 135 -2.39 -6.03 -10.20
N HIS A 136 -2.40 -4.72 -9.97
CA HIS A 136 -1.96 -3.72 -10.93
C HIS A 136 -0.77 -2.94 -10.36
N SER A 137 0.21 -2.67 -11.20
CA SER A 137 1.30 -1.74 -10.89
C SER A 137 1.30 -0.60 -11.91
N PHE A 138 1.49 0.61 -11.43
CA PHE A 138 1.43 1.82 -12.24
C PHE A 138 2.71 2.62 -12.07
N ARG A 139 3.24 3.10 -13.19
CA ARG A 139 4.32 4.07 -13.18
C ARG A 139 3.74 5.47 -13.19
N MET A 140 4.14 6.26 -12.20
CA MET A 140 3.81 7.68 -12.11
C MET A 140 5.09 8.50 -12.29
N ARG A 141 4.98 9.62 -12.99
CA ARG A 141 6.06 10.61 -13.09
C ARG A 141 5.64 11.88 -12.38
N LYS A 142 6.59 12.53 -11.71
CA LYS A 142 6.35 13.83 -11.08
C LYS A 142 5.81 14.81 -12.13
N GLY A 143 4.65 15.39 -11.87
CA GLY A 143 4.11 16.46 -12.71
C GLY A 143 5.05 17.67 -12.60
N GLY A 144 5.33 18.32 -13.72
CA GLY A 144 6.17 19.52 -13.73
C GLY A 144 5.74 20.52 -12.67
N ASP A 145 6.71 21.12 -11.97
CA ASP A 145 6.53 21.96 -10.79
C ASP A 145 5.44 23.02 -11.02
N SER A 146 4.24 22.75 -10.49
CA SER A 146 3.24 23.78 -10.22
C SER A 146 2.98 23.79 -8.71
N CYS A 147 4.02 24.22 -7.99
CA CYS A 147 3.82 24.83 -6.69
C CYS A 147 3.00 26.11 -6.91
N GLY A 148 1.73 26.07 -6.49
CA GLY A 148 0.79 27.20 -6.44
C GLY A 148 -0.08 27.12 -5.20
#